data_AF-A0A8S3Z1E2-F1
#
_entry.id   AF-A0A8S3Z1E2-F1
#
_cell.length_a   1.000
_cell.length_b   1.000
_cell.length_c   1.000
_cell.angle_alpha   90.00
_cell.angle_beta   90.00
_cell.angle_gamma   90.00
#
_symmetry.space_group_name_H-M   'P 1'
#
loop_
_entity.id
_entity.type
_entity.pdbx_description
1 polymer ?
#
loop_
_entity_poly.entity_id
_entity_poly.type
_entity_poly.pdbx_seq_one_letter_code
_entity_poly.pdbx_strand_id
1 'polypeptide(L)'
;AGKFCETSSLSEERVGRDDKQMILYNQFQISRIYPKFLRVTSTNFDPIPKWNVGCQMVALNYQTPDKPMQINQAMFAQNGRCGYVLKPRFMNSSHYNPSEITSLKKDVEAVVLTVTVLGGRNLGSMLSAVGVMQPFVMVEVLGLPLDCQTQRTKISQDKNVLNPVWKNEVFVFHISCPDLAFIRFEVGSEVSQAACLGQATFHLKSIRQGYRSVPLQNVYSEALASSSLLVHINIRNPKEEEERNMFRIVEETRKLYMELSMSVQNDKKREQLQQTEQKLLEYLKRSRQNGYRKTWRH
;
A
#
# COMPACT_ATOMS: atom_id res chain seq x y z
N ALA A 1 4.88 25.88 -23.92
CA ALA A 1 4.07 24.66 -23.70
C ALA A 1 3.80 24.04 -25.06
N GLY A 2 3.94 22.71 -25.19
CA GLY A 2 3.59 22.01 -26.44
C GLY A 2 2.07 21.93 -26.61
N LYS A 3 1.61 21.48 -27.79
CA LYS A 3 0.18 21.30 -28.05
C LYS A 3 -0.32 20.01 -27.40
N PHE A 4 -1.58 19.96 -26.97
CA PHE A 4 -2.19 18.76 -26.37
C PHE A 4 -2.17 17.52 -27.30
N CYS A 5 -2.07 17.74 -28.61
CA CYS A 5 -1.97 16.69 -29.63
C CYS A 5 -0.53 16.22 -29.90
N GLU A 6 0.47 16.83 -29.26
CA GLU A 6 1.87 16.43 -29.40
C GLU A 6 2.25 15.45 -28.29
N THR A 7 2.90 14.35 -28.67
CA THR A 7 3.38 13.30 -27.75
C THR A 7 4.90 13.20 -27.80
N SER A 8 5.52 12.93 -26.65
CA SER A 8 6.97 12.70 -26.56
C SER A 8 7.27 11.24 -26.20
N SER A 9 8.30 10.65 -26.84
CA SER A 9 8.84 9.35 -26.45
C SER A 9 10.21 9.51 -25.80
N LEU A 10 10.41 8.93 -24.63
CA LEU A 10 11.60 9.09 -23.80
C LEU A 10 12.12 7.73 -23.33
N SER A 11 13.44 7.53 -23.38
CA SER A 11 14.10 6.40 -22.71
C SER A 11 13.91 6.49 -21.18
N GLU A 12 13.81 5.35 -20.50
CA GLU A 12 13.64 5.24 -19.04
C GLU A 12 14.60 6.14 -18.21
N GLU A 13 15.80 6.39 -18.73
CA GLU A 13 16.90 7.14 -18.10
C GLU A 13 16.70 8.66 -18.10
N ARG A 14 15.74 9.16 -18.90
CA ARG A 14 15.40 10.59 -18.96
C ARG A 14 14.40 11.01 -17.90
N VAL A 15 13.61 10.09 -17.38
CA VAL A 15 12.61 10.34 -16.33
C VAL A 15 13.22 10.08 -14.95
N GLY A 16 13.12 11.03 -14.02
CA GLY A 16 13.86 11.05 -12.76
C GLY A 16 14.93 12.15 -12.67
N ARG A 17 15.13 12.93 -13.75
CA ARG A 17 16.08 14.07 -13.78
C ARG A 17 15.43 15.40 -13.43
N ASP A 18 14.22 15.63 -13.95
CA ASP A 18 13.38 16.81 -13.66
C ASP A 18 11.92 16.37 -13.53
N ASP A 19 11.59 15.84 -12.35
CA ASP A 19 10.26 15.31 -12.07
C ASP A 19 9.19 16.40 -12.07
N LYS A 20 9.55 17.63 -11.67
CA LYS A 20 8.62 18.77 -11.66
C LYS A 20 8.19 19.14 -13.07
N GLN A 21 9.13 19.20 -14.01
CA GLN A 21 8.81 19.45 -15.41
C GLN A 21 7.96 18.33 -16.01
N MET A 22 8.25 17.07 -15.69
CA MET A 22 7.46 15.93 -16.18
C MET A 22 6.03 15.93 -15.64
N ILE A 23 5.83 16.26 -14.36
CA ILE A 23 4.49 16.38 -13.76
C ILE A 23 3.68 17.44 -14.50
N LEU A 24 4.25 18.63 -14.72
CA LEU A 24 3.58 19.72 -15.44
C LEU A 24 3.28 19.35 -16.90
N TYR A 25 4.21 18.68 -17.58
CA TYR A 25 4.02 18.21 -18.96
C TYR A 25 2.86 17.21 -19.05
N ASN A 26 2.83 16.22 -18.16
CA ASN A 26 1.86 15.13 -18.16
C ASN A 26 0.45 15.54 -17.69
N GLN A 27 0.24 16.80 -17.31
CA GLN A 27 -1.09 17.36 -17.05
C GLN A 27 -1.85 17.66 -18.34
N PHE A 28 -1.14 18.03 -19.40
CA PHE A 28 -1.75 18.50 -20.66
C PHE A 28 -1.35 17.68 -21.89
N GLN A 29 -0.27 16.90 -21.80
CA GLN A 29 0.28 16.11 -22.89
C GLN A 29 0.52 14.65 -22.46
N ILE A 30 0.70 13.78 -23.45
CA ILE A 30 1.00 12.36 -23.23
C ILE A 30 2.51 12.11 -23.40
N SER A 31 3.09 11.37 -22.45
CA SER A 31 4.46 10.85 -22.57
C SER A 31 4.47 9.33 -22.69
N ARG A 32 5.33 8.85 -23.59
CA ARG A 32 5.66 7.43 -23.76
C ARG A 32 7.06 7.14 -23.25
N ILE A 33 7.17 6.28 -22.24
CA ILE A 33 8.43 5.83 -21.68
C ILE A 33 8.72 4.43 -22.20
N TYR A 34 9.97 4.15 -22.59
CA TYR A 34 10.36 2.84 -23.08
C TYR A 34 11.70 2.38 -22.50
N PRO A 35 11.96 1.05 -22.47
CA PRO A 35 13.19 0.52 -21.88
C PRO A 35 14.42 1.03 -22.63
N LYS A 36 15.52 1.26 -21.91
CA LYS A 36 16.78 1.65 -22.55
C LYS A 36 17.31 0.56 -23.47
N PHE A 37 18.00 0.97 -24.54
CA PHE A 37 18.57 0.06 -25.54
C PHE A 37 19.50 -1.01 -24.93
N LEU A 38 20.21 -0.69 -23.85
CA LEU A 38 21.13 -1.62 -23.18
C LEU A 38 20.45 -2.84 -22.54
N ARG A 39 19.12 -2.87 -22.43
CA ARG A 39 18.35 -4.03 -21.93
C ARG A 39 18.18 -5.08 -23.02
N VAL A 40 19.30 -5.58 -23.54
CA VAL A 40 19.34 -6.60 -24.62
C VAL A 40 18.67 -7.91 -24.21
N THR A 41 18.61 -8.22 -22.91
CA THR A 41 17.89 -9.36 -22.34
C THR A 41 16.39 -9.10 -22.12
N SER A 42 15.86 -7.97 -22.62
CA SER A 42 14.45 -7.57 -22.50
C SER A 42 13.94 -7.42 -21.07
N THR A 43 14.81 -7.21 -20.08
CA THR A 43 14.38 -6.89 -18.71
C THR A 43 13.58 -5.58 -18.66
N ASN A 44 12.64 -5.45 -17.72
CA ASN A 44 11.89 -4.22 -17.53
C ASN A 44 12.52 -3.30 -16.47
N PHE A 45 12.20 -2.01 -16.57
CA PHE A 45 12.42 -1.03 -15.51
C PHE A 45 11.20 -0.95 -14.58
N ASP A 46 11.36 -0.39 -13.39
CA ASP A 46 10.24 -0.16 -12.47
C ASP A 46 9.29 0.91 -13.02
N PRO A 47 8.01 0.58 -13.29
CA PRO A 47 7.06 1.53 -13.84
C PRO A 47 6.58 2.55 -12.82
N ILE A 48 6.64 2.26 -11.51
CA ILE A 48 6.03 3.07 -10.45
C ILE A 48 6.61 4.50 -10.43
N PRO A 49 7.95 4.72 -10.43
CA PRO A 49 8.50 6.07 -10.51
C PRO A 49 8.03 6.86 -11.73
N LYS A 50 7.70 6.19 -12.84
CA LYS A 50 7.24 6.85 -14.07
C LYS A 50 5.77 7.24 -13.94
N TRP A 51 4.93 6.38 -13.37
CA TRP A 51 3.55 6.74 -13.04
C TRP A 51 3.47 7.83 -11.98
N ASN A 52 4.37 7.84 -10.98
CA ASN A 52 4.44 8.86 -9.93
C ASN A 52 4.72 10.27 -10.46
N VAL A 53 5.22 10.43 -11.69
CA VAL A 53 5.37 11.74 -12.34
C VAL A 53 4.34 11.95 -13.46
N GLY A 54 3.31 11.13 -13.50
CA GLY A 54 2.16 11.26 -14.39
C GLY A 54 2.35 10.67 -15.79
N CYS A 55 3.45 9.97 -16.09
CA CYS A 55 3.66 9.37 -17.40
C CYS A 55 2.58 8.31 -17.67
N GLN A 56 1.92 8.40 -18.82
CA GLN A 56 0.74 7.57 -19.12
C GLN A 56 1.13 6.28 -19.84
N MET A 57 1.98 6.38 -20.87
CA MET A 57 2.37 5.23 -21.70
C MET A 57 3.72 4.67 -21.25
N VAL A 58 3.73 3.93 -20.14
CA VAL A 58 4.93 3.27 -19.63
C VAL A 58 5.08 1.90 -20.31
N ALA A 59 5.81 1.86 -21.42
CA ALA A 59 5.96 0.65 -22.22
C ALA A 59 6.95 -0.33 -21.57
N LEU A 60 6.49 -1.57 -21.40
CA LEU A 60 7.25 -2.69 -20.85
C LEU A 60 7.29 -3.84 -21.87
N ASN A 61 8.29 -4.70 -21.76
CA ASN A 61 8.45 -5.94 -22.50
C ASN A 61 7.51 -7.02 -21.92
N TYR A 62 6.34 -7.21 -22.55
CA TYR A 62 5.30 -8.15 -22.11
C TYR A 62 5.75 -9.62 -22.07
N GLN A 63 6.72 -9.98 -22.90
CA GLN A 63 7.30 -11.32 -22.95
C GLN A 63 8.16 -11.67 -21.72
N THR A 64 8.51 -10.68 -20.88
CA THR A 64 9.39 -10.87 -19.73
C THR A 64 8.58 -11.00 -18.44
N PRO A 65 8.57 -12.16 -17.77
CA PRO A 65 7.79 -12.41 -16.54
C PRO A 65 8.49 -11.88 -15.29
N ASP A 66 8.76 -10.59 -15.25
CA ASP A 66 9.43 -9.93 -14.13
C ASP A 66 8.45 -9.14 -13.24
N LYS A 67 8.96 -8.71 -12.08
CA LYS A 67 8.19 -7.93 -11.09
C LYS A 67 7.55 -6.67 -11.71
N PRO A 68 8.23 -5.86 -12.55
CA PRO A 68 7.58 -4.76 -13.28
C PRO A 68 6.34 -5.18 -14.07
N MET A 69 6.39 -6.31 -14.78
CA MET A 69 5.23 -6.79 -15.53
C MET A 69 4.07 -7.21 -14.61
N GLN A 70 4.38 -7.82 -13.47
CA GLN A 70 3.37 -8.20 -12.46
C GLN A 70 2.70 -6.97 -11.83
N ILE A 71 3.47 -5.91 -11.57
CA ILE A 71 2.95 -4.61 -11.12
C ILE A 71 2.07 -3.96 -12.21
N ASN A 72 2.48 -4.04 -13.48
CA ASN A 72 1.70 -3.55 -14.62
C ASN A 72 0.34 -4.26 -14.72
N GLN A 73 0.31 -5.59 -14.60
CA GLN A 73 -0.94 -6.36 -14.56
C GLN A 73 -1.81 -5.94 -13.37
N ALA A 74 -1.23 -5.69 -12.19
CA ALA A 74 -1.96 -5.22 -11.01
C ALA A 74 -2.55 -3.80 -11.17
N MET A 75 -1.80 -2.89 -11.82
CA MET A 75 -2.27 -1.53 -12.11
C MET A 75 -3.50 -1.57 -13.02
N PHE A 76 -3.41 -2.31 -14.12
CA PHE A 76 -4.49 -2.41 -15.11
C PHE A 76 -5.51 -3.49 -14.80
N ALA A 77 -5.42 -4.20 -13.67
CA ALA A 77 -6.52 -5.01 -13.15
C ALA A 77 -7.72 -4.14 -12.72
N GLN A 78 -7.45 -2.85 -12.42
CA GLN A 78 -8.45 -1.85 -12.11
C GLN A 78 -9.34 -1.54 -13.31
N ASN A 79 -10.48 -0.89 -13.05
CA ASN A 79 -11.40 -0.39 -14.08
C ASN A 79 -11.80 -1.46 -15.12
N GLY A 80 -12.07 -2.69 -14.67
CA GLY A 80 -12.52 -3.77 -15.53
C GLY A 80 -11.50 -4.23 -16.59
N ARG A 81 -10.20 -3.99 -16.37
CA ARG A 81 -9.11 -4.41 -17.29
C ARG A 81 -9.15 -3.77 -18.68
N CYS A 82 -9.75 -2.59 -18.80
CA CYS A 82 -9.85 -1.90 -20.09
C CYS A 82 -8.54 -1.26 -20.58
N GLY A 83 -7.47 -1.27 -19.77
CA GLY A 83 -6.19 -0.64 -20.09
C GLY A 83 -6.09 0.85 -19.74
N TYR A 84 -7.14 1.44 -19.16
CA TYR A 84 -7.16 2.84 -18.73
C TYR A 84 -7.53 2.96 -17.25
N VAL A 85 -6.67 3.65 -16.48
CA VAL A 85 -6.89 3.94 -15.06
C VAL A 85 -6.73 5.44 -14.86
N LEU A 86 -7.74 6.07 -14.25
CA LEU A 86 -7.73 7.51 -14.00
C LEU A 86 -6.64 7.86 -12.97
N LYS A 87 -5.77 8.82 -13.30
CA LYS A 87 -4.79 9.37 -12.35
C LYS A 87 -5.52 9.98 -11.14
N PRO A 88 -5.01 9.80 -9.91
CA PRO A 88 -5.50 10.53 -8.74
C PRO A 88 -5.50 12.04 -8.98
N ARG A 89 -6.56 12.73 -8.52
CA ARG A 89 -6.79 14.15 -8.84
C ARG A 89 -5.63 15.06 -8.43
N PHE A 90 -5.01 14.79 -7.29
CA PHE A 90 -3.89 15.58 -6.78
C PHE A 90 -2.67 15.58 -7.71
N MET A 91 -2.50 14.55 -8.57
CA MET A 91 -1.40 14.52 -9.54
C MET A 91 -1.54 15.56 -10.65
N ASN A 92 -2.73 16.14 -10.80
CA ASN A 92 -2.98 17.25 -11.73
C ASN A 92 -2.79 18.63 -11.07
N SER A 93 -2.26 18.68 -9.84
CA SER A 93 -1.88 19.92 -9.16
C SER A 93 -0.44 20.31 -9.51
N SER A 94 -0.19 21.60 -9.72
CA SER A 94 1.17 22.13 -9.91
C SER A 94 2.05 22.03 -8.65
N HIS A 95 1.44 21.77 -7.49
CA HIS A 95 2.12 21.63 -6.20
C HIS A 95 2.45 20.18 -5.84
N TYR A 96 2.01 19.20 -6.63
CA TYR A 96 2.28 17.80 -6.37
C TYR A 96 3.78 17.48 -6.55
N ASN A 97 4.34 16.78 -5.56
CA ASN A 97 5.71 16.26 -5.62
C ASN A 97 5.75 14.86 -4.98
N PRO A 98 6.07 13.80 -5.75
CA PRO A 98 6.09 12.42 -5.25
C PRO A 98 7.12 12.17 -4.14
N SER A 99 8.11 13.05 -4.00
CA SER A 99 9.16 12.97 -2.97
C SER A 99 8.81 13.75 -1.69
N GLU A 100 7.73 14.54 -1.69
CA GLU A 100 7.35 15.39 -0.55
C GLU A 100 5.95 15.07 -0.03
N ILE A 101 5.88 14.51 1.18
CA ILE A 101 4.63 14.23 1.91
C ILE A 101 3.73 15.47 2.02
N THR A 102 4.31 16.66 2.19
CA THR A 102 3.58 17.92 2.34
C THR A 102 2.71 18.26 1.14
N SER A 103 3.09 17.80 -0.05
CA SER A 103 2.30 18.00 -1.28
C SER A 103 1.00 17.19 -1.30
N LEU A 104 0.87 16.15 -0.46
CA LEU A 104 -0.25 15.22 -0.43
C LEU A 104 -1.32 15.57 0.64
N LYS A 105 -0.92 16.29 1.71
CA LYS A 105 -1.64 16.34 2.99
C LYS A 105 -3.08 16.87 2.95
N LYS A 106 -3.47 17.60 1.90
CA LYS A 106 -4.84 18.16 1.75
C LYS A 106 -5.80 17.20 1.04
N ASP A 107 -5.28 16.39 0.13
CA ASP A 107 -6.11 15.62 -0.81
C ASP A 107 -6.03 14.10 -0.58
N VAL A 108 -5.13 13.65 0.29
CA VAL A 108 -4.84 12.24 0.52
C VAL A 108 -4.86 11.91 2.00
N GLU A 109 -5.56 10.82 2.33
CA GLU A 109 -5.62 10.26 3.67
C GLU A 109 -4.62 9.10 3.79
N ALA A 110 -3.66 9.25 4.70
CA ALA A 110 -2.73 8.18 5.04
C ALA A 110 -3.46 7.05 5.76
N VAL A 111 -2.96 5.83 5.61
CA VAL A 111 -3.48 4.64 6.28
C VAL A 111 -2.37 3.85 6.96
N VAL A 112 -2.75 3.09 7.97
CA VAL A 112 -1.95 2.03 8.56
C VAL A 112 -2.54 0.71 8.08
N LEU A 113 -1.75 -0.04 7.34
CA LEU A 113 -2.09 -1.37 6.84
C LEU A 113 -1.45 -2.40 7.76
N THR A 114 -2.28 -3.23 8.38
CA THR A 114 -1.85 -4.41 9.14
C THR A 114 -2.18 -5.67 8.36
N VAL A 115 -1.17 -6.50 8.11
CA VAL A 115 -1.31 -7.78 7.42
C VAL A 115 -0.84 -8.88 8.34
N THR A 116 -1.72 -9.82 8.68
CA THR A 116 -1.35 -11.06 9.36
C THR A 116 -1.32 -12.18 8.34
N VAL A 117 -0.16 -12.80 8.13
CA VAL A 117 -0.04 -14.00 7.29
C VAL A 117 -0.29 -15.22 8.17
N LEU A 118 -1.37 -15.95 7.90
CA LEU A 118 -1.85 -17.03 8.76
C LEU A 118 -1.39 -18.39 8.25
N GLY A 119 -1.44 -18.60 6.93
CA GLY A 119 -1.07 -19.87 6.32
C GLY A 119 -1.19 -19.81 4.81
N GLY A 120 -0.91 -20.93 4.16
CA GLY A 120 -1.10 -21.11 2.73
C GLY A 120 -1.65 -22.48 2.39
N ARG A 121 -2.06 -22.64 1.14
CA ARG A 121 -2.51 -23.90 0.57
C ARG A 121 -1.87 -24.09 -0.78
N ASN A 122 -1.36 -25.30 -1.05
CA ASN A 122 -0.82 -25.72 -2.35
C ASN A 122 0.22 -24.75 -2.94
N LEU A 123 1.24 -24.38 -2.15
CA LEU A 123 2.26 -23.39 -2.50
C LEU A 123 3.41 -23.95 -3.36
N GLY A 124 3.42 -25.25 -3.63
CA GLY A 124 4.45 -25.91 -4.44
C GLY A 124 3.96 -26.27 -5.84
N SER A 125 4.89 -26.35 -6.79
CA SER A 125 4.63 -26.98 -8.09
C SER A 125 4.59 -28.49 -7.91
N MET A 126 3.66 -29.20 -8.57
CA MET A 126 3.67 -30.68 -8.63
C MET A 126 5.01 -31.25 -9.15
N LEU A 127 5.83 -30.43 -9.83
CA LEU A 127 7.10 -30.82 -10.43
C LEU A 127 8.27 -30.88 -9.41
N SER A 128 8.13 -30.35 -8.19
CA SER A 128 9.15 -30.50 -7.16
C SER A 128 8.97 -31.82 -6.42
N ALA A 129 9.32 -32.92 -7.09
CA ALA A 129 9.44 -34.26 -6.49
C ALA A 129 10.69 -34.41 -5.58
N VAL A 130 11.40 -33.31 -5.31
CA VAL A 130 12.69 -33.31 -4.60
C VAL A 130 12.59 -32.44 -3.35
N GLY A 131 12.42 -33.11 -2.20
CA GLY A 131 12.73 -32.55 -0.89
C GLY A 131 11.62 -31.79 -0.16
N VAL A 132 11.74 -31.82 1.16
CA VAL A 132 10.99 -31.00 2.13
C VAL A 132 11.29 -29.52 1.85
N MET A 133 10.43 -28.86 1.07
CA MET A 133 10.56 -27.44 0.79
C MET A 133 9.87 -26.63 1.90
N GLN A 134 10.61 -25.68 2.50
CA GLN A 134 10.08 -24.82 3.56
C GLN A 134 9.80 -23.41 3.00
N PRO A 135 8.53 -23.03 2.85
CA PRO A 135 8.19 -21.73 2.27
C PRO A 135 8.28 -20.59 3.29
N PHE A 136 8.48 -19.38 2.78
CA PHE A 136 8.24 -18.12 3.49
C PHE A 136 7.44 -17.18 2.60
N VAL A 137 6.77 -16.19 3.20
CA VAL A 137 6.01 -15.17 2.48
C VAL A 137 6.68 -13.82 2.67
N MET A 138 7.01 -13.15 1.57
CA MET A 138 7.35 -11.73 1.55
C MET A 138 6.09 -10.92 1.30
N VAL A 139 5.91 -9.87 2.09
CA VAL A 139 4.86 -8.87 1.93
C VAL A 139 5.54 -7.53 1.70
N GLU A 140 5.25 -6.92 0.57
CA GLU A 140 5.87 -5.69 0.12
C GLU A 140 4.80 -4.65 -0.20
N VAL A 141 4.98 -3.43 0.32
CA VAL A 141 4.27 -2.25 -0.11
C VAL A 141 5.15 -1.51 -1.11
N LEU A 142 4.59 -1.22 -2.28
CA LEU A 142 5.24 -0.49 -3.38
C LEU A 142 4.45 0.79 -3.65
N GLY A 143 5.09 1.87 -4.07
CA GLY A 143 4.39 3.11 -4.40
C GLY A 143 5.31 4.32 -4.42
N LEU A 144 4.95 5.36 -3.66
CA LEU A 144 5.87 6.48 -3.44
C LEU A 144 7.10 5.99 -2.66
N PRO A 145 8.30 6.59 -2.86
CA PRO A 145 9.53 6.14 -2.19
C PRO A 145 9.42 6.05 -0.67
N LEU A 146 8.66 6.96 -0.07
CA LEU A 146 8.37 7.06 1.35
C LEU A 146 7.40 5.98 1.89
N ASP A 147 6.65 5.32 1.02
CA ASP A 147 5.72 4.24 1.39
C ASP A 147 6.33 2.85 1.18
N CYS A 148 7.38 2.73 0.36
CA CYS A 148 8.02 1.47 0.00
C CYS A 148 8.60 0.75 1.23
N GLN A 149 8.07 -0.44 1.54
CA GLN A 149 8.45 -1.24 2.72
C GLN A 149 8.32 -2.72 2.40
N THR A 150 9.31 -3.53 2.81
CA THR A 150 9.31 -4.99 2.61
C THR A 150 9.50 -5.69 3.94
N GLN A 151 8.62 -6.65 4.23
CA GLN A 151 8.72 -7.53 5.40
C GLN A 151 8.54 -8.98 4.95
N ARG A 152 9.04 -9.93 5.74
CA ARG A 152 8.88 -11.36 5.43
C ARG A 152 8.60 -12.16 6.68
N THR A 153 7.85 -13.25 6.52
CA THR A 153 7.65 -14.23 7.58
C THR A 153 8.94 -14.98 7.87
N LYS A 154 9.01 -15.64 9.01
CA LYS A 154 9.93 -16.76 9.18
C LYS A 154 9.60 -17.89 8.20
N ILE A 155 10.55 -18.78 8.01
CA ILE A 155 10.35 -20.03 7.28
C ILE A 155 9.33 -20.89 8.06
N SER A 156 8.40 -21.53 7.35
CA SER A 156 7.38 -22.38 7.97
C SER A 156 8.01 -23.59 8.67
N GLN A 157 7.56 -23.87 9.90
CA GLN A 157 8.02 -25.00 10.71
C GLN A 157 7.35 -26.33 10.32
N ASP A 158 6.22 -26.28 9.61
CA ASP A 158 5.42 -27.46 9.25
C ASP A 158 6.07 -28.30 8.13
N LYS A 159 7.21 -27.84 7.60
CA LYS A 159 8.06 -28.57 6.66
C LYS A 159 7.29 -29.11 5.45
N ASN A 160 6.29 -28.38 4.98
CA ASN A 160 5.55 -28.73 3.78
C ASN A 160 5.00 -27.49 3.06
N VAL A 161 4.65 -27.68 1.80
CA VAL A 161 4.11 -26.64 0.91
C VAL A 161 2.61 -26.78 0.68
N LEU A 162 2.00 -27.86 1.19
CA LEU A 162 0.59 -28.16 0.97
C LEU A 162 -0.31 -27.30 1.84
N ASN A 163 0.06 -27.12 3.11
CA ASN A 163 -0.72 -26.37 4.10
C ASN A 163 0.14 -25.71 5.20
N PRO A 164 1.21 -24.95 4.85
CA PRO A 164 2.05 -24.30 5.86
C PRO A 164 1.27 -23.27 6.67
N VAL A 165 1.56 -23.19 7.97
CA VAL A 165 1.00 -22.21 8.90
C VAL A 165 2.11 -21.29 9.44
N TRP A 166 1.82 -20.00 9.51
CA TRP A 166 2.69 -19.01 10.13
C TRP A 166 2.00 -18.42 11.37
N LYS A 167 2.54 -18.71 12.55
CA LYS A 167 1.95 -18.25 13.81
C LYS A 167 2.49 -16.88 14.19
N ASN A 168 1.59 -15.93 14.43
CA ASN A 168 1.88 -14.58 14.92
C ASN A 168 2.77 -13.73 13.98
N GLU A 169 2.76 -13.98 12.68
CA GLU A 169 3.46 -13.14 11.69
C GLU A 169 2.56 -11.97 11.29
N VAL A 170 2.71 -10.85 12.01
CA VAL A 170 1.94 -9.61 11.83
C VAL A 170 2.86 -8.51 11.32
N PHE A 171 2.53 -7.93 10.17
CA PHE A 171 3.27 -6.82 9.56
C PHE A 171 2.43 -5.56 9.62
N VAL A 172 3.06 -4.45 9.99
CA VAL A 172 2.45 -3.12 10.03
C VAL A 172 3.18 -2.22 9.04
N PHE A 173 2.43 -1.59 8.16
CA PHE A 173 2.94 -0.67 7.14
C PHE A 173 2.26 0.68 7.27
N HIS A 174 3.05 1.74 7.30
CA HIS A 174 2.55 3.12 7.27
C HIS A 174 2.55 3.61 5.83
N ILE A 175 1.39 3.99 5.30
CA ILE A 175 1.21 4.32 3.89
C ILE A 175 0.61 5.73 3.79
N SER A 176 1.41 6.65 3.29
CA SER A 176 1.08 8.07 3.13
C SER A 176 0.14 8.31 1.94
N CYS A 177 0.30 7.54 0.86
CA CYS A 177 -0.50 7.67 -0.37
C CYS A 177 -1.09 6.33 -0.85
N PRO A 178 -2.23 5.89 -0.29
CA PRO A 178 -2.91 4.66 -0.70
C PRO A 178 -3.30 4.63 -2.18
N ASP A 179 -3.50 5.81 -2.77
CA ASP A 179 -3.90 6.03 -4.16
C ASP A 179 -2.84 5.61 -5.19
N LEU A 180 -1.58 5.53 -4.77
CA LEU A 180 -0.44 5.15 -5.61
C LEU A 180 0.26 3.88 -5.08
N ALA A 181 -0.32 3.24 -4.07
CA ALA A 181 0.29 2.12 -3.39
C ALA A 181 -0.21 0.78 -3.96
N PHE A 182 0.69 -0.20 -4.00
CA PHE A 182 0.43 -1.59 -4.28
C PHE A 182 0.85 -2.43 -3.08
N ILE A 183 0.17 -3.56 -2.89
CA ILE A 183 0.63 -4.63 -2.03
C ILE A 183 1.00 -5.84 -2.88
N ARG A 184 2.16 -6.42 -2.60
CA ARG A 184 2.67 -7.62 -3.24
C ARG A 184 2.92 -8.70 -2.20
N PHE A 185 2.42 -9.89 -2.49
CA PHE A 185 2.74 -11.13 -1.79
C PHE A 185 3.62 -11.98 -2.70
N GLU A 186 4.72 -12.50 -2.17
CA GLU A 186 5.59 -13.42 -2.89
C GLU A 186 5.96 -14.58 -1.98
N VAL A 187 5.74 -15.80 -2.46
CA VAL A 187 6.11 -17.02 -1.75
C VAL A 187 7.46 -17.49 -2.26
N GLY A 188 8.45 -17.49 -1.38
CA GLY A 188 9.80 -17.96 -1.66
C GLY A 188 10.08 -19.32 -1.01
N SER A 189 11.23 -19.89 -1.36
CA SER A 189 11.78 -21.12 -0.78
C SER A 189 13.19 -20.90 -0.25
N GLU A 190 13.55 -21.60 0.81
CA GLU A 190 14.92 -21.62 1.33
C GLU A 190 15.93 -22.24 0.34
N VAL A 191 15.48 -23.19 -0.49
CA VAL A 191 16.34 -23.92 -1.44
C VAL A 191 16.89 -22.99 -2.54
N SER A 192 16.11 -21.98 -2.92
CA SER A 192 16.55 -20.93 -3.84
C SER A 192 15.80 -19.65 -3.51
N GLN A 193 16.53 -18.68 -2.98
CA GLN A 193 16.01 -17.32 -2.77
C GLN A 193 15.57 -16.66 -4.08
N ALA A 194 16.03 -17.16 -5.24
CA ALA A 194 15.64 -16.69 -6.56
C ALA A 194 14.38 -17.40 -7.12
N ALA A 195 13.93 -18.49 -6.51
CA ALA A 195 12.77 -19.25 -6.98
C ALA A 195 11.47 -18.73 -6.34
N CYS A 196 10.75 -17.88 -7.07
CA CYS A 196 9.38 -17.50 -6.75
C CYS A 196 8.45 -18.70 -6.97
N LEU A 197 7.82 -19.19 -5.90
CA LEU A 197 6.85 -20.29 -5.95
C LEU A 197 5.47 -19.81 -6.40
N GLY A 198 5.14 -18.58 -6.05
CA GLY A 198 3.91 -17.91 -6.44
C GLY A 198 3.92 -16.48 -5.96
N GLN A 199 3.20 -15.62 -6.66
CA GLN A 199 3.10 -14.21 -6.34
C GLN A 199 1.67 -13.71 -6.53
N ALA A 200 1.31 -12.63 -5.86
CA ALA A 200 0.08 -11.92 -6.10
C ALA A 200 0.29 -10.43 -5.81
N THR A 201 -0.04 -9.56 -6.76
CA THR A 201 0.14 -8.12 -6.64
C THR A 201 -1.18 -7.42 -6.86
N PHE A 202 -1.52 -6.46 -6.00
CA PHE A 202 -2.78 -5.72 -6.06
C PHE A 202 -2.55 -4.25 -5.82
N HIS A 203 -3.28 -3.39 -6.53
CA HIS A 203 -3.41 -2.00 -6.13
C HIS A 203 -4.11 -1.93 -4.76
N LEU A 204 -3.62 -1.09 -3.83
CA LEU A 204 -4.11 -1.07 -2.45
C LEU A 204 -5.60 -0.72 -2.34
N LYS A 205 -6.10 0.17 -3.20
CA LYS A 205 -7.55 0.46 -3.28
C LYS A 205 -8.43 -0.71 -3.74
N SER A 206 -7.84 -1.77 -4.30
CA SER A 206 -8.57 -2.92 -4.83
C SER A 206 -8.70 -4.08 -3.84
N ILE A 207 -8.08 -3.99 -2.65
CA ILE A 207 -8.14 -5.05 -1.64
C ILE A 207 -9.26 -4.81 -0.61
N ARG A 208 -9.68 -5.88 0.08
CA ARG A 208 -10.74 -5.85 1.11
C ARG A 208 -10.18 -6.25 2.47
N GLN A 209 -10.69 -5.63 3.52
CA GLN A 209 -10.33 -5.95 4.91
C GLN A 209 -10.95 -7.29 5.39
N GLY A 210 -10.49 -7.79 6.54
CA GLY A 210 -10.91 -9.03 7.19
C GLY A 210 -10.05 -10.23 6.80
N TYR A 211 -10.56 -11.44 7.09
CA TYR A 211 -9.95 -12.69 6.64
C TYR A 211 -10.17 -12.86 5.13
N ARG A 212 -9.09 -12.99 4.37
CA ARG A 212 -9.11 -13.07 2.91
C ARG A 212 -8.20 -14.19 2.42
N SER A 213 -8.66 -14.85 1.35
CA SER A 213 -7.81 -15.69 0.53
C SER A 213 -7.13 -14.80 -0.51
N VAL A 214 -5.81 -14.97 -0.66
CA VAL A 214 -5.00 -14.35 -1.71
C VAL A 214 -4.65 -15.44 -2.72
N PRO A 215 -5.35 -15.53 -3.86
CA PRO A 215 -5.02 -16.48 -4.91
C PRO A 215 -3.64 -16.16 -5.48
N LEU A 216 -2.79 -17.17 -5.57
CA LEU A 216 -1.43 -17.00 -6.09
C LEU A 216 -1.40 -17.20 -7.61
N GLN A 217 -0.42 -16.55 -8.22
CA GLN A 217 -0.12 -16.62 -9.64
C GLN A 217 1.32 -17.05 -9.84
N ASN A 218 1.63 -17.60 -11.00
CA ASN A 218 3.01 -17.87 -11.39
C ASN A 218 3.74 -16.56 -11.77
N VAL A 219 5.00 -16.70 -12.21
CA VAL A 219 5.83 -15.56 -12.63
C VAL A 219 5.25 -14.80 -13.84
N TYR A 220 4.44 -15.46 -14.68
CA TYR A 220 3.73 -14.88 -15.83
C TYR A 220 2.38 -14.23 -15.44
N SER A 221 2.06 -14.15 -14.15
CA SER A 221 0.75 -13.67 -13.64
C SER A 221 -0.45 -14.55 -14.04
N GLU A 222 -0.21 -15.83 -14.35
CA GLU A 222 -1.26 -16.81 -14.59
C GLU A 222 -1.68 -17.47 -13.28
N ALA A 223 -2.97 -17.77 -13.11
CA ALA A 223 -3.49 -18.32 -11.86
C ALA A 223 -2.91 -19.71 -11.55
N LEU A 224 -2.43 -19.91 -10.32
CA LEU A 224 -2.03 -21.23 -9.82
C LEU A 224 -3.25 -21.92 -9.21
N ALA A 225 -3.66 -23.02 -9.83
CA ALA A 225 -4.83 -23.78 -9.40
C ALA A 225 -4.73 -24.21 -7.93
N SER A 226 -5.76 -23.88 -7.14
CA SER A 226 -5.86 -24.18 -5.71
C SER A 226 -4.73 -23.64 -4.83
N SER A 227 -3.88 -22.74 -5.34
CA SER A 227 -2.79 -22.12 -4.60
C SER A 227 -3.23 -20.78 -4.03
N SER A 228 -3.16 -20.63 -2.71
CA SER A 228 -3.55 -19.37 -2.06
C SER A 228 -2.93 -19.19 -0.69
N LEU A 229 -2.81 -17.93 -0.25
CA LEU A 229 -2.52 -17.58 1.13
C LEU A 229 -3.81 -17.26 1.87
N LEU A 230 -3.86 -17.58 3.16
CA LEU A 230 -4.85 -17.06 4.10
C LEU A 230 -4.22 -15.90 4.88
N VAL A 231 -4.82 -14.72 4.77
CA VAL A 231 -4.36 -13.51 5.45
C VAL A 231 -5.50 -12.83 6.19
N HIS A 232 -5.16 -12.06 7.21
CA HIS A 232 -6.07 -11.10 7.81
C HIS A 232 -5.57 -9.68 7.53
N ILE A 233 -6.41 -8.87 6.90
CA ILE A 233 -6.08 -7.51 6.46
C ILE A 233 -6.88 -6.51 7.30
N ASN A 234 -6.20 -5.54 7.90
CA ASN A 234 -6.82 -4.41 8.57
C ASN A 234 -6.22 -3.11 8.02
N ILE A 235 -7.08 -2.15 7.65
CA ILE A 235 -6.69 -0.85 7.13
C ILE A 235 -7.37 0.19 7.99
N ARG A 236 -6.58 1.03 8.66
CA ARG A 236 -7.07 2.12 9.51
C ARG A 236 -6.60 3.46 8.99
N ASN A 237 -7.46 4.46 9.03
CA ASN A 237 -7.06 5.85 8.90
C ASN A 237 -6.73 6.40 10.31
N PRO A 238 -5.47 6.79 10.59
CA PRO A 238 -5.09 7.33 11.89
C PRO A 238 -5.92 8.55 12.32
N LYS A 239 -6.28 9.42 11.37
CA LYS A 239 -7.10 10.62 11.67
C LYS A 239 -8.50 10.23 12.11
N GLU A 240 -9.15 9.31 11.40
CA GLU A 240 -10.47 8.82 11.81
C GLU A 240 -10.41 8.08 13.15
N GLU A 241 -9.32 7.36 13.45
CA GLU A 241 -9.14 6.68 14.74
C GLU A 241 -8.97 7.69 15.87
N GLU A 242 -8.19 8.75 15.66
CA GLU A 242 -8.09 9.88 16.59
C GLU A 242 -9.45 10.56 16.82
N GLU A 243 -10.20 10.85 15.75
CA GLU A 243 -11.53 11.46 15.84
C GLU A 243 -12.54 10.55 16.54
N ARG A 244 -12.59 9.25 16.19
CA ARG A 244 -13.47 8.27 16.85
C ARG A 244 -13.14 8.13 18.34
N ASN A 245 -11.86 8.12 18.69
CA ASN A 245 -11.44 8.07 20.10
C ASN A 245 -11.88 9.33 20.84
N MET A 246 -11.74 10.51 20.23
CA MET A 246 -12.25 11.75 20.80
C MET A 246 -13.77 11.71 21.00
N PHE A 247 -14.55 11.28 20.01
CA PHE A 247 -16.00 11.14 20.14
C PHE A 247 -16.41 10.19 21.26
N ARG A 248 -15.75 9.03 21.39
CA ARG A 248 -16.01 8.08 22.48
C ARG A 248 -15.78 8.70 23.85
N ILE A 249 -14.68 9.43 24.02
CA ILE A 249 -14.39 10.09 25.30
C ILE A 249 -15.46 11.17 25.58
N VAL A 250 -15.88 11.95 24.58
CA VAL A 250 -16.97 12.93 24.74
C VAL A 250 -18.29 12.27 25.17
N GLU A 251 -18.67 11.16 24.53
CA GLU A 251 -19.89 10.43 24.90
C GLU A 251 -19.81 9.84 26.31
N GLU A 252 -18.67 9.25 26.68
CA GLU A 252 -18.43 8.71 28.02
C GLU A 252 -18.52 9.81 29.08
N THR A 253 -17.87 10.95 28.85
CA THR A 253 -17.95 12.13 29.74
C THR A 253 -19.39 12.63 29.85
N ARG A 254 -20.13 12.76 28.75
CA ARG A 254 -21.55 13.18 28.77
C ARG A 254 -22.42 12.21 29.57
N LYS A 255 -22.22 10.91 29.38
CA LYS A 255 -22.96 9.86 30.10
C LYS A 255 -22.69 9.94 31.60
N LEU A 256 -21.42 10.09 32.00
CA LEU A 256 -21.05 10.26 33.40
C LEU A 256 -21.66 11.51 34.02
N TYR A 257 -21.67 12.64 33.29
CA TYR A 257 -22.36 13.86 33.72
C TYR A 257 -23.86 13.65 33.95
N MET A 258 -24.56 13.01 33.02
CA MET A 258 -25.99 12.70 33.16
C MET A 258 -26.25 11.79 34.36
N GLU A 259 -25.46 10.72 34.52
CA GLU A 259 -25.61 9.79 35.64
C GLU A 259 -25.34 10.46 36.99
N LEU A 260 -24.35 11.37 37.08
CA LEU A 260 -24.07 12.13 38.29
C LEU A 260 -25.16 13.15 38.61
N SER A 261 -25.79 13.74 37.59
CA SER A 261 -26.93 14.64 37.78
C SER A 261 -28.15 13.93 38.39
N MET A 262 -28.26 12.62 38.17
CA MET A 262 -29.32 11.76 38.72
C MET A 262 -28.93 11.06 40.03
N SER A 263 -27.65 11.05 40.42
CA SER A 263 -27.12 10.32 41.58
C SER A 263 -26.01 11.12 42.28
N VAL A 264 -26.37 11.78 43.39
CA VAL A 264 -25.54 12.80 44.06
C VAL A 264 -24.32 12.21 44.79
N GLN A 265 -24.39 10.95 45.25
CA GLN A 265 -23.36 10.26 46.03
C GLN A 265 -22.78 9.06 45.27
N ASN A 266 -21.83 9.33 44.37
CA ASN A 266 -21.12 8.26 43.66
C ASN A 266 -19.66 8.66 43.37
N ASP A 267 -18.83 8.65 44.40
CA ASP A 267 -17.44 9.13 44.35
C ASP A 267 -16.60 8.41 43.27
N LYS A 268 -16.85 7.12 43.04
CA LYS A 268 -16.22 6.36 41.94
C LYS A 268 -16.54 6.95 40.57
N LYS A 269 -17.78 7.39 40.33
CA LYS A 269 -18.16 8.03 39.07
C LYS A 269 -17.59 9.44 38.94
N ARG A 270 -17.40 10.16 40.06
CA ARG A 270 -16.71 11.47 40.08
C ARG A 270 -15.24 11.31 39.68
N GLU A 271 -14.55 10.30 40.19
CA GLU A 271 -13.18 9.99 39.79
C GLU A 271 -13.08 9.61 38.31
N GLN A 272 -13.99 8.75 37.82
CA GLN A 272 -14.05 8.41 36.38
C GLN A 272 -14.31 9.64 35.52
N LEU A 273 -15.21 10.53 35.95
CA LEU A 273 -15.51 11.77 35.23
C LEU A 273 -14.25 12.64 35.12
N GLN A 274 -13.55 12.89 36.23
CA GLN A 274 -12.30 13.66 36.25
C GLN A 274 -11.23 13.06 35.32
N GLN A 275 -11.10 11.73 35.28
CA GLN A 275 -10.17 11.05 34.37
C GLN A 275 -10.55 11.26 32.90
N THR A 276 -11.83 11.15 32.54
CA THR A 276 -12.29 11.36 31.16
C THR A 276 -12.12 12.82 30.71
N GLU A 277 -12.39 13.79 31.59
CA GLU A 277 -12.16 15.22 31.33
C GLU A 277 -10.68 15.54 31.12
N GLN A 278 -9.80 14.97 31.93
CA GLN A 278 -8.36 15.16 31.78
C GLN A 278 -7.85 14.62 30.45
N LYS A 279 -8.33 13.44 30.03
CA LYS A 279 -8.04 12.87 28.70
C LYS A 279 -8.54 13.81 27.58
N LEU A 280 -9.74 14.34 27.69
CA LEU A 280 -10.32 15.31 26.75
C LEU A 280 -9.48 16.58 26.62
N LEU A 281 -9.06 17.16 27.74
CA LEU A 281 -8.20 18.34 27.78
C LEU A 281 -6.85 18.08 27.13
N GLU A 282 -6.26 16.89 27.34
CA GLU A 282 -5.00 16.52 26.70
C GLU A 282 -5.15 16.38 25.18
N TYR A 283 -6.23 15.75 24.71
CA TYR A 283 -6.57 15.68 23.29
C TYR A 283 -6.74 17.06 22.65
N LEU A 284 -7.48 17.97 23.30
CA LEU A 284 -7.67 19.34 22.83
C LEU A 284 -6.36 20.13 22.80
N LYS A 285 -5.46 19.93 23.77
CA LYS A 285 -4.13 20.54 23.79
C LYS A 285 -3.26 20.03 22.63
N ARG A 286 -3.23 18.72 22.36
CA ARG A 286 -2.51 18.13 21.22
C ARG A 286 -3.07 18.62 19.89
N SER A 287 -4.40 18.68 19.75
CA SER A 287 -5.07 19.21 18.56
C SER A 287 -4.73 20.69 18.33
N ARG A 288 -4.75 21.53 19.38
CA ARG A 288 -4.30 22.94 19.29
C ARG A 288 -2.83 23.05 18.86
N GLN A 289 -1.92 22.26 19.45
CA GLN A 289 -0.51 22.29 19.05
C GLN A 289 -0.29 21.87 17.58
N ASN A 290 -1.04 20.88 17.10
CA ASN A 290 -1.02 20.47 15.70
C ASN A 290 -1.69 21.50 14.78
N GLY A 291 -2.70 22.23 15.25
CA GLY A 291 -3.34 23.35 14.56
C GLY A 291 -2.44 24.58 14.45
N TYR A 292 -1.68 24.91 15.51
CA TYR A 292 -0.69 25.99 15.50
C TYR A 292 0.50 25.69 14.59
N ARG A 293 0.84 24.42 14.32
CA ARG A 293 1.83 24.06 13.28
C ARG A 293 1.34 24.25 11.84
N LYS A 294 0.05 24.52 11.60
CA LYS A 294 -0.52 24.80 10.26
C LYS A 294 -0.56 26.30 9.91
N THR A 295 -0.12 27.17 10.81
CA THR A 295 0.05 28.60 10.55
C THR A 295 1.43 28.98 11.06
N TRP A 296 2.26 29.60 10.23
CA TRP A 296 3.61 30.09 10.53
C TRP A 296 4.75 29.05 10.41
N ARG A 297 5.28 28.91 9.20
CA ARG A 297 6.54 29.55 8.78
C ARG A 297 6.62 29.53 7.25
N HIS A 298 7.16 30.62 6.72
CA HIS A 298 7.13 31.13 5.35
C HIS A 298 7.42 30.12 4.23
#